data_AF-A0AAP2Q9M2-F1
#
_entry.id   AF-A0AAP2Q9M2-F1
#
_cell.length_a   1.000
_cell.length_b   1.000
_cell.length_c   1.000
_cell.angle_alpha   90.00
_cell.angle_beta   90.00
_cell.angle_gamma   90.00
#
_symmetry.space_group_name_H-M   'P 1'
#
loop_
_entity.id
_entity.type
_entity.pdbx_description
1 polymer ?
#
loop_
_entity_poly.entity_id
_entity_poly.type
_entity_poly.pdbx_seq_one_letter_code
_entity_poly.pdbx_strand_id
1 'polypeptide(L)' 'MNSLYMVEGVIGAVGGAIFVQTNKYLQAGMENEDFYGWGLEDGERHYRWLSFGYRIYRSEGCLFHLSHPRDQNRM' A
#
# COMPACT_ATOMS: atom_id res chain seq x y z
N MET A 1 -23.99 10.36 7.25
CA MET A 1 -22.52 10.44 7.03
C MET A 1 -22.05 9.00 6.86
N ASN A 2 -21.97 8.51 5.63
CA ASN A 2 -21.57 7.13 5.38
C ASN A 2 -20.06 7.01 5.62
N SER A 3 -19.69 6.13 6.55
CA SER A 3 -18.31 5.71 6.73
C SER A 3 -17.82 5.07 5.44
N LEU A 4 -16.87 5.73 4.75
CA LEU A 4 -16.16 5.23 3.56
C LEU A 4 -15.21 4.05 3.89
N TYR A 5 -15.25 3.52 5.11
CA TYR A 5 -14.28 2.56 5.64
C TYR A 5 -14.76 1.12 5.70
N MET A 6 -15.90 0.78 5.09
CA MET A 6 -16.24 -0.61 4.84
C MET A 6 -15.63 -1.03 3.50
N VAL A 7 -14.41 -1.57 3.52
CA VAL A 7 -13.98 -2.43 2.40
C VAL A 7 -14.70 -3.77 2.60
N GLU A 8 -15.92 -3.88 2.08
CA GLU A 8 -16.55 -5.19 1.91
C GLU A 8 -15.80 -5.93 0.79
N GLY A 9 -15.02 -6.95 1.16
CA GLY A 9 -14.32 -7.83 0.22
C GLY A 9 -12.89 -8.20 0.63
N VAL A 10 -12.29 -9.12 -0.11
CA VAL A 10 -10.87 -9.45 0.01
C VAL A 10 -10.04 -8.24 -0.43
N ILE A 11 -9.24 -7.68 0.47
CA ILE A 11 -8.26 -6.65 0.12
C ILE A 11 -7.17 -7.34 -0.70
N GLY A 12 -7.16 -7.12 -2.02
CA GLY A 12 -6.11 -7.59 -2.92
C GLY A 12 -4.78 -6.87 -2.67
N ALA A 13 -3.79 -7.09 -3.54
CA ALA A 13 -2.51 -6.37 -3.44
C ALA A 13 -2.72 -4.84 -3.43
N VAL A 14 -2.17 -4.18 -2.40
CA VAL A 14 -2.28 -2.72 -2.18
C VAL A 14 -1.01 -1.96 -2.55
N GLY A 15 -0.02 -2.68 -3.08
CA GLY A 15 1.26 -2.15 -3.56
C GLY A 15 1.26 -1.62 -4.98
N GLY A 16 2.47 -1.52 -5.55
CA GLY A 16 2.70 -1.16 -6.96
C GLY A 16 3.00 0.32 -7.17
N ALA A 17 1.99 1.18 -7.08
CA ALA A 17 2.17 2.63 -7.22
C ALA A 17 1.31 3.39 -6.22
N ILE A 18 1.94 4.30 -5.46
CA ILE A 18 1.27 5.15 -4.49
C ILE A 18 1.63 6.62 -4.71
N PHE A 19 0.67 7.51 -4.44
CA PHE A 19 0.91 8.94 -4.38
C PHE A 19 0.33 9.49 -3.09
N VAL A 20 1.16 10.18 -2.32
CA VAL A 20 0.84 10.58 -0.96
C VAL A 20 1.27 12.01 -0.67
N GLN A 21 0.55 12.67 0.24
CA GLN A 21 0.97 13.99 0.72
C GLN A 21 2.15 13.83 1.69
N THR A 22 3.25 14.54 1.44
CA THR A 22 4.49 14.45 2.23
C THR A 22 4.24 14.58 3.74
N ASN A 23 3.48 15.59 4.16
CA ASN A 23 3.22 15.81 5.59
C ASN A 23 2.44 14.65 6.23
N LYS A 24 1.49 14.04 5.51
CA LYS A 24 0.75 12.88 6.01
C LYS A 24 1.62 11.63 6.06
N TYR A 25 2.50 11.47 5.08
CA TYR A 25 3.46 10.36 5.07
C TYR A 25 4.42 10.44 6.27
N LEU A 26 4.95 11.63 6.56
CA LEU A 26 5.77 11.86 7.75
C LEU A 26 4.99 11.63 9.05
N GLN A 27 3.76 12.15 9.16
CA GLN A 27 2.91 11.94 10.33
C GLN A 27 2.49 10.48 10.52
N ALA A 28 2.39 9.71 9.43
CA ALA A 28 2.11 8.29 9.51
C ALA A 28 3.28 7.49 10.09
N GLY A 29 4.49 8.04 10.15
CA GLY A 29 5.70 7.31 10.50
C GLY A 29 6.38 6.64 9.30
N MET A 30 6.16 7.13 8.07
CA MET A 30 6.87 6.70 6.85
C MET A 30 6.72 5.19 6.54
N GLU A 31 7.71 4.55 5.91
CA GLU A 31 7.81 3.10 5.77
C GLU A 31 8.42 2.46 7.01
N ASN A 32 8.03 1.22 7.29
CA ASN A 32 8.68 0.41 8.31
C ASN A 32 9.93 -0.29 7.72
N GLU A 33 11.11 0.13 8.16
CA GLU A 33 12.41 -0.39 7.68
C GLU A 33 12.77 -1.78 8.25
N ASP A 34 11.98 -2.33 9.17
CA ASP A 34 12.18 -3.69 9.70
C ASP A 34 11.78 -4.79 8.71
N PHE A 35 11.02 -4.46 7.66
CA PHE A 35 10.71 -5.40 6.58
C PHE A 35 11.95 -5.64 5.71
N TYR A 36 12.31 -6.92 5.54
CA TYR A 36 13.39 -7.34 4.65
C TYR A 36 12.85 -8.24 3.54
N GLY A 37 13.21 -7.92 2.29
CA GLY A 37 12.72 -8.62 1.11
C GLY A 37 11.40 -8.06 0.59
N TRP A 38 10.64 -8.89 -0.13
CA TRP A 38 9.42 -8.47 -0.80
C TRP A 38 8.17 -8.94 -0.05
N GLY A 39 7.26 -8.01 0.23
CA GLY A 39 5.89 -8.33 0.63
C GLY A 39 5.53 -7.97 2.08
N LEU A 40 4.23 -7.69 2.24
CA LEU A 40 3.53 -7.23 3.45
C LEU A 40 3.82 -5.79 3.92
N GLU A 41 4.90 -5.16 3.49
CA GLU A 41 5.22 -3.76 3.77
C GLU A 41 4.14 -2.81 3.24
N ASP A 42 3.66 -3.04 2.01
CA ASP A 42 2.59 -2.24 1.42
C ASP A 42 1.27 -2.43 2.19
N GLY A 43 1.05 -3.65 2.70
CA GLY A 43 -0.10 -4.02 3.51
C GLY A 43 -0.06 -3.31 4.86
N GLU A 44 1.07 -3.37 5.54
CA GLU A 44 1.31 -2.65 6.80
C GLU A 44 1.00 -1.17 6.65
N ARG A 45 1.58 -0.50 5.65
CA ARG A 45 1.31 0.90 5.36
C ARG A 45 -0.18 1.16 5.16
N HIS A 46 -0.85 0.34 4.35
CA HIS A 46 -2.28 0.48 4.08
C HIS A 46 -3.12 0.41 5.36
N TYR A 47 -2.91 -0.62 6.19
CA TYR A 47 -3.68 -0.80 7.43
C TYR A 47 -3.35 0.25 8.49
N ARG A 48 -2.10 0.69 8.61
CA ARG A 48 -1.69 1.78 9.50
C ARG A 48 -2.39 3.09 9.11
N TRP A 49 -2.47 3.39 7.82
CA TRP A 49 -3.16 4.58 7.33
C TRP A 49 -4.65 4.54 7.60
N LEU A 50 -5.30 3.39 7.41
CA LEU A 50 -6.71 3.20 7.82
C LEU A 50 -6.89 3.39 9.32
N SER A 51 -5.98 2.87 10.14
CA SER A 51 -6.01 2.99 11.61
C SER A 51 -5.86 4.43 12.08
N PHE A 52 -5.12 5.27 11.33
CA PHE A 52 -5.03 6.72 11.56
C PHE A 52 -6.19 7.53 10.98
N GLY A 53 -7.19 6.87 10.39
CA GLY A 53 -8.35 7.54 9.80
C GLY A 53 -8.01 8.30 8.51
N TYR A 54 -6.90 7.98 7.85
CA TYR A 54 -6.58 8.58 6.56
C TYR A 54 -7.52 8.05 5.47
N ARG A 55 -7.84 8.91 4.51
CA ARG A 55 -8.64 8.54 3.35
C ARG A 55 -7.74 7.96 2.29
N ILE A 56 -8.09 6.78 1.80
CA ILE A 56 -7.38 6.09 0.73
C ILE A 56 -8.30 6.06 -0.50
N TYR A 57 -7.78 6.54 -1.62
CA TYR A 57 -8.45 6.49 -2.92
C TYR A 57 -7.73 5.45 -3.79
N ARG A 58 -8.49 4.59 -4.47
CA ARG A 58 -7.99 3.70 -5.51
C ARG A 58 -8.50 4.19 -6.86
N SER A 59 -7.59 4.44 -7.78
CA SER A 59 -7.95 4.77 -9.15
C SER A 59 -8.61 3.58 -9.84
N GLU A 60 -9.62 3.83 -10.67
CA GLU A 60 -10.22 2.81 -11.55
C GLU A 60 -9.30 2.43 -12.72
N GLY A 61 -8.28 3.25 -13.00
CA GLY A 61 -7.30 2.97 -14.05
C GLY A 61 -6.43 1.75 -13.74
N CYS A 62 -5.99 1.05 -14.78
CA CYS A 62 -5.07 -0.07 -14.64
C CYS A 62 -3.61 0.37 -14.50
N LEU A 63 -2.82 -0.44 -13.81
CA LEU A 63 -1.37 -0.36 -13.75
C LEU A 63 -0.80 -1.58 -14.47
N PHE A 64 0.20 -1.38 -15.32
CA PHE A 64 0.89 -2.46 -16.00
C PHE A 64 2.22 -2.75 -15.31
N HIS A 65 2.40 -3.97 -14.85
CA HIS A 65 3.70 -4.46 -14.41
C HIS A 65 4.48 -4.98 -15.62
N LEU A 66 5.66 -4.41 -15.85
CA LEU A 66 6.53 -4.88 -16.93
C LEU A 66 7.19 -6.20 -16.53
N SER A 67 7.09 -7.19 -17.40
CA SER A 67 7.71 -8.50 -17.15
C SER A 67 9.23 -8.37 -17.07
N HIS A 68 9.82 -9.00 -16.07
CA HIS A 68 11.26 -9.18 -15.94
C HIS A 68 11.56 -10.65 -15.61
N PRO A 69 12.73 -11.19 -16.01
CA PRO A 69 13.14 -12.52 -15.58
C PRO A 69 13.26 -12.57 -14.05
N ARG A 70 13.02 -13.75 -13.47
CA ARG A 70 13.42 -13.99 -12.08
C ARG A 70 14.93 -14.08 -12.03
N ASP A 71 15.55 -13.37 -11.12
CA ASP A 71 16.97 -13.50 -10.83
C ASP A 71 17.27 -14.85 -10.14
N GLN A 72 18.55 -15.22 -10.07
CA GLN A 72 18.97 -16.49 -9.46
C GLN A 72 18.71 -16.53 -7.95
N ASN A 73 18.57 -15.37 -7.31
CA ASN A 73 18.23 -15.25 -5.91
C ASN A 73 16.71 -15.27 -5.80
N ARG A 74 16.15 -16.46 -5.62
CA ARG A 74 14.73 -16.73 -5.41
C ARG A 74 14.20 -16.16 -4.07
N MET A 75 14.47 -14.88 -3.78
CA MET A 75 13.79 -14.12 -2.73
C MET A 75 12.65 -13.33 -3.34
#